data_AF-A0A420EE85-F1
#
_entry.id   AF-A0A420EE85-F1
#
_cell.length_a   1.000
_cell.length_b   1.000
_cell.length_c   1.000
_cell.angle_alpha   90.00
_cell.angle_beta   90.00
_cell.angle_gamma   90.00
#
_symmetry.space_group_name_H-M   'P 1'
#
loop_
_entity.id
_entity.type
_entity.pdbx_description
1 polymer ?
#
loop_
_entity_poly.entity_id
_entity_poly.type
_entity_poly.pdbx_seq_one_letter_code
_entity_poly.pdbx_strand_id
1 'polypeptide(L)'
;MEFGFMKNTKRIQITLRLDPQTMREIEALCRENEQSVSDVCRSLINAGLPFYKNKTGVDLSRVLLLLETIYLTMTLHLQEDEPELFARIDKLARSHVDEHHA
;
A
#
# COMPACT_ATOMS: atom_id res chain seq x y z
N MET A 1 -1.75 36.53 33.28
CA MET A 1 -2.51 36.27 32.04
C MET A 1 -2.78 34.78 31.99
N GLU A 2 -3.99 34.37 32.33
CA GLU A 2 -4.43 32.98 32.21
C GLU A 2 -4.78 32.71 30.75
N PHE A 3 -3.94 31.95 30.04
CA PHE A 3 -4.30 31.43 28.73
C PHE A 3 -5.21 30.23 28.91
N GLY A 4 -6.52 30.50 28.99
CA GLY A 4 -7.56 29.50 28.82
C GLY A 4 -7.55 28.94 27.40
N PHE A 5 -6.81 27.86 27.15
CA PHE A 5 -6.96 27.10 25.91
C PHE A 5 -8.26 26.29 25.99
N MET A 6 -9.23 26.72 25.19
CA MET A 6 -10.57 26.17 25.05
C MET A 6 -10.54 24.64 24.85
N LYS A 7 -11.01 23.89 25.87
CA LYS A 7 -11.47 22.50 25.72
C LYS A 7 -12.72 22.51 24.83
N ASN A 8 -12.56 22.32 23.53
CA ASN A 8 -13.67 21.89 22.67
C ASN A 8 -13.38 20.50 22.10
N THR A 9 -13.37 19.50 22.98
CA THR A 9 -13.28 18.09 22.62
C THR A 9 -14.69 17.52 22.44
N LYS A 10 -15.41 17.94 21.40
CA LYS A 10 -16.58 17.15 20.97
C LYS A 10 -16.05 15.82 20.46
N ARG A 11 -16.09 14.79 21.30
CA ARG A 11 -15.79 13.42 20.89
C ARG A 11 -16.87 12.99 19.90
N ILE A 12 -16.44 12.61 18.70
CA ILE A 12 -17.33 12.07 17.67
C ILE A 12 -17.20 10.55 17.73
N GLN A 13 -18.34 9.87 17.87
CA GLN A 13 -18.39 8.42 17.74
C GLN A 13 -18.60 8.07 16.27
N ILE A 14 -17.76 7.18 15.76
CA ILE A 14 -17.87 6.62 14.41
C ILE A 14 -17.93 5.10 14.51
N THR A 15 -18.71 4.48 13.63
CA THR A 15 -18.76 3.03 13.49
C THR A 15 -18.10 2.65 12.18
N LEU A 16 -17.09 1.78 12.25
CA LEU A 16 -16.36 1.28 11.09
C LEU A 16 -16.77 -0.16 10.83
N ARG A 17 -17.01 -0.50 9.57
CA ARG A 17 -17.12 -1.89 9.12
C ARG A 17 -15.77 -2.28 8.53
N LEU A 18 -15.15 -3.28 9.11
CA LEU A 18 -13.86 -3.82 8.67
C LEU A 18 -14.06 -5.27 8.27
N ASP A 19 -13.30 -5.73 7.28
CA ASP A 19 -13.26 -7.14 6.94
C ASP A 19 -12.53 -7.95 8.06
N PRO A 20 -12.76 -9.28 8.12
CA PRO A 20 -12.17 -10.10 9.18
C PRO A 20 -10.64 -10.16 9.18
N GLN A 21 -9.96 -9.93 8.05
CA GLN A 21 -8.50 -9.92 8.01
C GLN A 21 -7.95 -8.63 8.61
N THR A 22 -8.46 -7.48 8.18
CA THR A 22 -8.07 -6.18 8.72
C THR A 22 -8.28 -6.09 10.24
N MET A 23 -9.40 -6.64 10.74
CA MET A 23 -9.64 -6.68 12.19
C MET A 23 -8.59 -7.52 12.93
N ARG A 24 -8.20 -8.69 12.39
CA ARG A 24 -7.16 -9.54 12.99
C ARG A 24 -5.80 -8.85 13.07
N GLU A 25 -5.46 -8.09 12.04
CA GLU A 25 -4.23 -7.29 12.02
C GLU A 25 -4.26 -6.17 13.08
N ILE A 26 -5.39 -5.46 13.21
CA ILE A 26 -5.58 -4.46 14.27
C ILE A 26 -5.48 -5.08 15.66
N GLU A 27 -6.09 -6.24 15.88
CA GLU A 27 -5.99 -6.95 17.18
C GLU A 27 -4.55 -7.38 17.49
N ALA A 28 -3.78 -7.81 16.49
CA ALA A 28 -2.38 -8.13 16.66
C ALA A 28 -1.57 -6.89 17.09
N LEU A 29 -1.80 -5.75 16.42
CA LEU A 29 -1.17 -4.48 16.78
C LEU A 29 -1.56 -4.00 18.18
N CYS A 30 -2.82 -4.18 18.58
CA CYS A 30 -3.30 -3.84 19.93
C CYS A 30 -2.56 -4.65 20.99
N ARG A 31 -2.35 -5.96 20.75
CA ARG A 31 -1.62 -6.85 21.66
C ARG A 31 -0.14 -6.49 21.76
N GLU A 32 0.50 -6.20 20.62
CA GLU A 32 1.93 -5.86 20.57
C GLU A 32 2.26 -4.54 21.26
N ASN A 33 1.38 -3.55 21.15
CA ASN A 33 1.64 -2.18 21.62
C ASN A 33 0.90 -1.82 22.92
N GLU A 34 0.18 -2.77 23.53
CA GLU A 34 -0.67 -2.56 24.72
C GLU A 34 -1.67 -1.40 24.55
N GLN A 35 -2.30 -1.32 23.37
CA GLN A 35 -3.21 -0.23 23.00
C GLN A 35 -4.64 -0.72 22.80
N SER A 36 -5.61 0.18 22.99
CA SER A 36 -7.00 -0.10 22.67
C SER A 36 -7.23 -0.06 21.15
N VAL A 37 -8.22 -0.84 20.66
CA VAL A 37 -8.65 -0.80 19.26
C VAL A 37 -9.00 0.63 18.83
N SER A 38 -9.61 1.43 19.71
CA SER A 38 -9.96 2.81 19.42
C SER A 38 -8.71 3.69 19.20
N ASP A 39 -7.66 3.51 20.00
CA ASP A 39 -6.42 4.26 19.88
C ASP A 39 -5.63 3.88 18.63
N VAL A 40 -5.58 2.58 18.30
CA VAL A 40 -4.95 2.08 17.07
C VAL A 40 -5.71 2.61 15.84
N CYS A 41 -7.03 2.43 15.78
CA CYS A 41 -7.85 2.95 14.68
C CYS A 41 -7.72 4.48 14.53
N ARG A 42 -7.71 5.23 15.64
CA ARG A 42 -7.49 6.68 15.62
C ARG A 42 -6.12 7.03 15.04
N SER A 43 -5.08 6.29 15.43
CA SER A 43 -3.72 6.51 14.93
C SER A 43 -3.62 6.23 13.44
N LEU A 44 -4.21 5.12 12.97
CA LEU A 44 -4.26 4.76 11.55
C LEU A 44 -5.02 5.80 10.72
N ILE A 45 -6.16 6.28 11.19
CA ILE A 45 -6.93 7.35 10.52
C ILE A 45 -6.11 8.64 10.47
N ASN A 46 -5.48 9.04 11.58
CA ASN A 46 -4.67 10.24 11.64
C ASN A 46 -3.40 10.16 10.78
N ALA A 47 -2.85 8.96 10.60
CA ALA A 47 -1.74 8.72 9.69
C ALA A 47 -2.22 8.75 8.23
N GLY A 48 -3.31 8.05 7.90
CA GLY A 48 -3.84 7.89 6.54
C GLY A 48 -4.52 9.12 5.95
N LEU A 49 -5.22 9.91 6.77
CA LEU A 49 -6.01 11.06 6.31
C LEU A 49 -5.14 12.15 5.63
N PRO A 50 -3.95 12.52 6.16
CA PRO A 50 -3.02 13.39 5.45
C PRO A 50 -2.58 12.85 4.08
N PHE A 51 -2.33 11.55 3.95
CA PHE A 51 -1.98 10.96 2.65
C PHE A 51 -3.10 11.14 1.63
N TYR A 52 -4.34 10.87 2.03
CA TYR A 52 -5.50 11.04 1.16
C TYR A 52 -5.74 12.52 0.82
N LYS A 53 -5.68 13.41 1.82
CA LYS A 53 -5.93 14.85 1.66
C LYS A 53 -4.91 15.53 0.75
N ASN A 54 -3.64 15.15 0.86
CA ASN A 54 -2.56 15.77 0.10
C ASN A 54 -2.36 15.13 -1.29
N LYS A 55 -3.23 14.18 -1.69
CA LYS A 55 -3.03 13.36 -2.90
C LYS A 55 -1.65 12.70 -2.97
N THR A 56 -1.01 12.52 -1.81
CA THR A 56 0.16 11.66 -1.61
C THR A 56 -0.29 10.24 -1.26
N GLY A 57 -1.56 9.91 -1.47
CA GLY A 57 -1.97 8.54 -1.66
C GLY A 57 -1.11 7.97 -2.77
N VAL A 58 -0.56 6.79 -2.53
CA VAL A 58 0.13 5.99 -3.55
C VAL A 58 -0.82 5.94 -4.75
N ASP A 59 -0.57 6.81 -5.73
CA ASP A 59 -1.33 6.81 -6.98
C ASP A 59 -0.94 5.51 -7.62
N LEU A 60 -1.79 4.50 -7.44
CA LEU A 60 -1.55 3.15 -7.92
C LEU A 60 -1.21 3.19 -9.41
N SER A 61 -1.87 4.06 -10.17
CA SER A 61 -1.57 4.31 -11.59
C SER A 61 -0.14 4.79 -11.78
N ARG A 62 0.33 5.72 -10.93
CA ARG A 62 1.70 6.25 -10.97
C ARG A 62 2.74 5.23 -10.52
N VAL A 63 2.43 4.38 -9.56
CA VAL A 63 3.30 3.27 -9.14
C VAL A 63 3.36 2.19 -10.22
N LEU A 64 2.22 1.82 -10.80
CA LEU A 64 2.17 0.89 -11.93
C LEU A 64 2.96 1.44 -13.12
N LEU A 65 2.80 2.72 -13.45
CA LEU A 65 3.58 3.39 -14.49
C LEU A 65 5.09 3.38 -14.19
N LEU A 66 5.48 3.60 -12.94
CA LEU A 66 6.89 3.56 -12.54
C LEU A 66 7.47 2.15 -12.64
N LEU A 67 6.71 1.14 -12.21
CA LEU A 67 7.10 -0.28 -12.34
C LEU A 67 7.19 -0.70 -13.81
N GLU A 68 6.24 -0.27 -14.65
CA GLU A 68 6.26 -0.50 -16.10
C GLU A 68 7.48 0.15 -16.75
N THR A 69 7.83 1.37 -16.34
CA THR A 69 9.02 2.07 -16.85
C THR A 69 10.32 1.35 -16.45
N ILE A 70 10.43 0.87 -15.21
CA ILE A 70 11.59 0.10 -14.75
C ILE A 70 11.69 -1.22 -15.52
N TYR A 71 10.57 -1.93 -15.67
CA TYR A 71 10.51 -3.17 -16.43
C TYR A 71 11.01 -2.96 -17.86
N LEU A 72 10.45 -1.99 -18.59
CA LEU A 72 10.85 -1.68 -19.96
C LEU A 72 12.34 -1.32 -20.07
N THR A 73 12.85 -0.53 -19.13
CA THR A 73 14.26 -0.12 -19.14
C THR A 73 15.19 -1.32 -18.95
N MET A 74 14.87 -2.20 -17.98
CA MET A 74 15.65 -3.41 -17.74
C MET A 74 15.56 -4.40 -18.90
N THR A 75 14.39 -4.54 -19.52
CA THR A 75 14.21 -5.36 -20.72
C THR A 75 15.07 -4.87 -21.87
N LEU A 76 15.09 -3.55 -22.13
CA LEU A 76 15.92 -2.97 -23.17
C LEU A 76 17.41 -3.19 -22.91
N HIS A 77 17.89 -2.94 -21.68
CA HIS A 77 19.28 -3.20 -21.33
C HIS A 77 19.63 -4.68 -21.47
N LEU A 78 18.77 -5.59 -21.01
CA LEU A 78 19.00 -7.02 -21.13
C LEU A 78 19.03 -7.48 -22.60
N GLN A 79 18.18 -6.91 -23.45
CA GLN A 79 18.18 -7.20 -24.88
C GLN A 79 19.44 -6.68 -25.59
N GLU A 80 19.99 -5.55 -25.15
CA GLU A 80 21.22 -4.97 -25.70
C GLU A 80 22.48 -5.71 -25.20
N ASP A 81 22.58 -5.97 -23.90
CA ASP A 81 23.76 -6.53 -23.26
C ASP A 81 23.83 -8.06 -23.34
N GLU A 82 22.69 -8.76 -23.18
CA GLU A 82 22.61 -10.23 -23.17
C GLU A 82 21.39 -10.78 -23.97
N PRO A 83 21.40 -10.65 -25.31
CA PRO A 83 20.26 -10.98 -26.16
C PRO A 83 19.86 -12.47 -26.12
N GLU A 84 20.82 -13.38 -25.93
CA GLU A 84 20.53 -14.82 -25.82
C GLU A 84 19.79 -15.17 -24.53
N LEU A 85 20.12 -14.51 -23.43
CA LEU A 85 19.44 -14.69 -22.15
C LEU A 85 18.02 -14.13 -22.22
N PHE A 86 17.84 -12.96 -22.83
CA PHE A 86 16.53 -12.37 -23.09
C PHE A 86 15.62 -13.32 -23.90
N ALA A 87 16.12 -13.88 -25.00
CA ALA A 87 15.35 -14.81 -25.83
C ALA A 87 14.92 -16.08 -25.08
N ARG A 88 15.75 -16.57 -24.15
CA ARG A 88 15.39 -17.72 -23.29
C ARG A 88 14.29 -17.36 -22.29
N ILE A 89 14.36 -16.17 -21.70
CA ILE A 89 13.35 -15.69 -20.75
C ILE A 89 12.00 -15.47 -21.47
N ASP A 90 11.98 -14.83 -22.65
CA ASP A 90 10.76 -14.63 -23.44
C ASP A 90 10.11 -15.98 -23.82
N LYS A 91 10.91 -16.96 -24.24
CA LYS A 91 10.42 -18.30 -24.56
C LYS A 91 9.78 -18.98 -23.34
N LEU A 92 10.43 -18.93 -22.18
CA LEU A 92 9.91 -19.50 -20.93
C LEU A 92 8.60 -18.82 -20.50
N ALA A 93 8.54 -17.49 -20.59
CA ALA A 93 7.34 -16.73 -20.23
C ALA A 93 6.14 -17.12 -21.11
N ARG A 94 6.34 -17.24 -22.43
CA ARG A 94 5.30 -17.68 -23.37
C ARG A 94 4.80 -19.09 -23.05
N SER A 95 5.72 -20.04 -22.86
CA SER A 95 5.35 -21.42 -22.51
C SER A 95 4.55 -21.49 -21.21
N HIS A 96 4.91 -20.68 -20.20
CA HIS A 96 4.17 -20.65 -18.94
C HIS A 96 2.75 -20.07 -19.09
N VAL A 97 2.59 -19.03 -19.93
CA VAL A 97 1.27 -18.47 -20.24
C VAL A 97 0.41 -19.49 -20.99
N ASP A 98 0.97 -20.15 -21.99
CA ASP A 98 0.26 -21.18 -22.76
C ASP A 98 -0.17 -22.38 -21.89
N GLU A 99 0.62 -22.72 -20.87
CA GLU A 99 0.31 -23.83 -19.94
C GLU A 99 -0.77 -23.50 -18.90
N HIS A 100 -0.90 -22.23 -18.49
CA HIS A 100 -1.76 -21.83 -17.36
C HIS A 100 -2.97 -20.97 -17.75
N HIS A 101 -3.03 -20.48 -18.99
CA HIS A 101 -4.09 -19.61 -19.49
C HIS A 101 -4.74 -20.10 -20.80
N ALA A 102 -4.55 -21.38 -21.17
CA ALA A 102 -5.29 -22.05 -22.24
C ALA A 102 -6.74 -22.41 -21.86
#